data_AF-A0A0P0V9S6-F1
#
_entry.id   AF-A0A0P0V9S6-F1
#
_cell.length_a   1.000
_cell.length_b   1.000
_cell.length_c   1.000
_cell.angle_alpha   90.00
_cell.angle_beta   90.00
_cell.angle_gamma   90.00
#
_symmetry.space_group_name_H-M   'P 1'
#
loop_
_entity.id
_entity.type
_entity.pdbx_description
1 polymer ?
#
loop_
_entity_poly.entity_id
_entity_poly.type
_entity_poly.pdbx_seq_one_letter_code
_entity_poly.pdbx_strand_id
1 'polypeptide(L)'
;MGRNEAKKQRNGKGKGKGKDDDDSLHEDMKKYMDVQAAASKRHEEFLGTQHRISDAKVEVARLRREAVLTESYQKLMSMDTSQMTNEMKAEHVMGLKMLREKLLGDII
;
A
#
# COMPACT_ATOMS: atom_id res chain seq x y z
N MET A 1 77.34 -4.32 -16.28
CA MET A 1 75.96 -4.83 -16.40
C MET A 1 75.12 -3.78 -17.13
N GLY A 2 74.61 -4.12 -18.31
CA GLY A 2 74.21 -3.15 -19.34
C GLY A 2 72.75 -2.71 -19.27
N ARG A 3 72.48 -1.49 -19.75
CA ARG A 3 71.14 -0.86 -19.92
C ARG A 3 70.05 -1.78 -20.49
N ASN A 4 70.41 -2.86 -21.17
CA ASN A 4 69.49 -3.81 -21.77
C ASN A 4 68.72 -4.65 -20.74
N GLU A 5 69.28 -4.99 -19.58
CA GLU A 5 68.55 -5.76 -18.55
C GLU A 5 67.48 -4.90 -17.87
N ALA A 6 67.79 -3.62 -17.59
CA ALA A 6 66.82 -2.67 -17.03
C ALA A 6 65.64 -2.41 -17.98
N LYS A 7 65.87 -2.33 -19.30
CA LYS A 7 64.78 -2.23 -20.29
C LYS A 7 63.94 -3.50 -20.38
N LYS A 8 64.55 -4.68 -20.24
CA LYS A 8 63.82 -5.97 -20.31
C LYS A 8 62.86 -6.13 -19.14
N GLN A 9 63.22 -5.71 -17.93
CA GLN A 9 62.29 -5.72 -16.79
C GLN A 9 61.16 -4.69 -16.93
N ARG A 10 61.41 -3.54 -17.58
CA ARG A 10 60.37 -2.51 -17.78
C ARG A 10 59.32 -2.89 -18.83
N ASN A 11 59.71 -3.60 -19.88
CA ASN A 11 58.79 -4.00 -20.96
C ASN A 11 58.02 -5.30 -20.66
N GLY A 12 58.44 -6.10 -19.69
CA GLY A 12 57.83 -7.40 -19.40
C GLY A 12 56.48 -7.36 -18.68
N LYS A 13 56.09 -6.23 -18.08
CA LYS A 13 54.89 -6.15 -17.21
C LYS A 13 53.67 -5.48 -17.85
N GLY A 14 53.77 -5.02 -19.10
CA GLY A 14 52.87 -3.99 -19.63
C GLY A 14 51.77 -4.39 -20.61
N LYS A 15 51.61 -5.65 -21.02
CA LYS A 15 50.64 -5.99 -22.08
C LYS A 15 49.96 -7.33 -21.82
N GLY A 16 48.81 -7.32 -21.13
CA GLY A 16 47.98 -8.52 -21.06
C GLY A 16 46.68 -8.43 -20.27
N LYS A 17 46.56 -7.54 -19.27
CA LYS A 17 45.39 -7.53 -18.36
C LYS A 17 44.55 -6.26 -18.43
N GLY A 18 44.29 -5.76 -19.64
CA GLY A 18 43.41 -4.59 -19.85
C GLY A 18 41.97 -4.94 -20.22
N LYS A 19 41.62 -6.23 -20.31
CA LYS A 19 40.28 -6.69 -20.71
C LYS A 19 39.46 -7.22 -19.53
N ASP A 20 40.09 -7.98 -18.63
CA ASP A 20 39.40 -8.59 -17.48
C ASP A 20 38.72 -7.55 -16.54
N ASP A 21 39.36 -6.40 -16.30
CA ASP A 21 38.81 -5.37 -15.40
C ASP A 21 37.59 -4.65 -16.01
N ASP A 22 37.56 -4.45 -17.33
CA ASP A 22 36.46 -3.75 -18.03
C ASP A 22 35.23 -4.66 -18.15
N ASP A 23 35.45 -5.94 -18.47
CA ASP A 23 34.39 -6.97 -18.50
C ASP A 23 33.76 -7.16 -17.10
N SER A 24 34.58 -7.21 -16.04
CA SER A 24 34.10 -7.31 -14.66
C SER A 24 33.26 -6.10 -14.23
N LEU A 25 33.69 -4.88 -14.57
CA LEU A 25 32.95 -3.67 -14.24
C LEU A 25 31.60 -3.62 -14.98
N HIS A 26 31.60 -4.02 -16.26
CA HIS A 26 30.37 -4.10 -17.06
C HIS A 26 29.37 -5.10 -16.47
N GLU A 27 29.84 -6.28 -16.05
CA GLU A 27 28.99 -7.28 -15.40
C GLU A 27 28.41 -6.77 -14.08
N ASP A 28 29.21 -6.10 -13.25
CA ASP A 28 28.75 -5.58 -11.97
C ASP A 28 27.77 -4.42 -12.14
N MET A 29 27.98 -3.55 -13.12
CA MET A 29 27.03 -2.51 -13.49
C MET A 29 25.70 -3.12 -13.96
N LYS A 30 25.74 -4.18 -14.77
CA LYS A 30 24.54 -4.90 -15.21
C LYS A 30 23.80 -5.52 -14.03
N LYS A 31 24.50 -6.22 -13.12
CA LYS A 31 23.90 -6.78 -11.89
C LYS A 31 23.26 -5.69 -11.03
N TYR A 32 23.92 -4.54 -10.89
CA TYR A 32 23.36 -3.40 -10.15
C TYR A 32 22.05 -2.90 -10.77
N MET A 33 22.02 -2.72 -12.09
CA MET A 33 20.81 -2.28 -12.81
C MET A 33 19.67 -3.30 -12.66
N ASP A 34 19.97 -4.60 -12.74
CA ASP A 34 18.97 -5.66 -12.55
C ASP A 34 18.40 -5.66 -11.12
N VAL A 35 19.26 -5.49 -10.11
CA VAL A 35 18.84 -5.37 -8.70
C VAL A 35 18.00 -4.12 -8.49
N GLN A 36 18.38 -2.99 -9.07
CA GLN A 36 17.63 -1.74 -8.99
C GLN A 36 16.26 -1.88 -9.66
N ALA A 37 16.20 -2.45 -10.87
CA ALA A 37 14.94 -2.71 -11.57
C ALA A 37 14.02 -3.63 -10.75
N ALA A 38 14.57 -4.70 -10.17
CA ALA A 38 13.81 -5.61 -9.32
C ALA A 38 13.34 -4.93 -8.01
N ALA A 39 14.14 -4.04 -7.42
CA ALA A 39 13.76 -3.29 -6.23
C ALA A 39 12.64 -2.29 -6.54
N SER A 40 12.73 -1.56 -7.65
CA SER A 40 11.69 -0.64 -8.12
C SER A 40 10.36 -1.37 -8.36
N LYS A 41 10.41 -2.52 -9.05
CA LYS A 41 9.22 -3.34 -9.29
C LYS A 41 8.56 -3.82 -7.99
N ARG A 42 9.35 -4.34 -7.03
CA ARG A 42 8.82 -4.77 -5.72
C ARG A 42 8.19 -3.61 -4.96
N HIS A 43 8.77 -2.42 -5.05
CA HIS A 43 8.22 -1.24 -4.38
C HIS A 43 6.88 -0.81 -4.96
N GLU A 44 6.76 -0.82 -6.30
CA GLU A 44 5.50 -0.55 -7.00
C GLU A 44 4.40 -1.56 -6.61
N GLU A 45 4.73 -2.85 -6.60
CA GLU A 45 3.82 -3.92 -6.16
C GLU A 45 3.38 -3.74 -4.70
N PHE A 46 4.32 -3.37 -3.82
CA PHE A 46 4.03 -3.09 -2.41
C PHE A 46 3.08 -1.90 -2.25
N LEU A 47 3.32 -0.78 -2.94
CA LEU A 47 2.44 0.39 -2.91
C LEU A 47 1.04 0.06 -3.43
N GLY A 48 0.95 -0.67 -4.54
CA GLY A 48 -0.34 -1.12 -5.08
C GLY A 48 -1.10 -2.03 -4.10
N THR A 49 -0.40 -2.93 -3.42
CA THR A 49 -1.00 -3.81 -2.40
C THR A 49 -1.47 -3.01 -1.19
N GLN A 50 -0.64 -2.08 -0.71
CA GLN A 50 -0.96 -1.26 0.46
C GLN A 50 -2.15 -0.34 0.20
N HIS A 51 -2.25 0.25 -0.99
CA HIS A 51 -3.39 1.05 -1.39
C HIS A 51 -4.68 0.23 -1.36
N ARG A 52 -4.69 -0.97 -1.96
CA ARG A 52 -5.83 -1.89 -1.92
C ARG A 52 -6.24 -2.27 -0.50
N ILE A 53 -5.27 -2.55 0.37
CA ILE A 53 -5.53 -2.88 1.78
C ILE A 53 -6.13 -1.68 2.52
N SER A 54 -5.63 -0.48 2.25
CA SER A 54 -6.15 0.76 2.85
C SER A 54 -7.62 0.98 2.44
N ASP A 55 -7.91 0.91 1.15
CA ASP A 55 -9.27 1.11 0.62
C ASP A 55 -10.22 0.04 1.18
N ALA A 56 -9.80 -1.23 1.20
CA ALA A 56 -10.59 -2.31 1.78
C ALA A 56 -10.86 -2.10 3.28
N LYS A 57 -9.90 -1.56 4.06
CA LYS A 57 -10.11 -1.26 5.48
C LYS A 57 -11.11 -0.12 5.68
N VAL A 58 -11.04 0.93 4.87
CA VAL A 58 -12.01 2.04 4.90
C VAL A 58 -13.41 1.50 4.56
N GLU A 59 -13.52 0.68 3.53
CA GLU A 59 -14.80 0.09 3.12
C GLU A 59 -15.37 -0.86 4.18
N VAL A 60 -14.54 -1.71 4.80
CA VAL A 60 -14.99 -2.56 5.92
C VAL A 60 -15.46 -1.72 7.11
N ALA A 61 -14.79 -0.61 7.42
CA ALA A 61 -15.23 0.28 8.49
C ALA A 61 -16.58 0.95 8.16
N ARG A 62 -16.76 1.38 6.89
CA ARG A 62 -18.02 1.93 6.38
C ARG A 62 -19.16 0.92 6.51
N LEU A 63 -18.97 -0.30 6.00
CA LEU A 63 -19.95 -1.38 6.06
C LEU A 63 -20.29 -1.80 7.49
N ARG A 64 -19.31 -1.83 8.40
CA ARG A 64 -19.56 -2.10 9.83
C ARG A 64 -20.44 -1.04 10.45
N ARG A 65 -20.18 0.24 10.17
CA ARG A 65 -21.00 1.35 10.65
C ARG A 65 -22.42 1.27 10.10
N GLU A 66 -22.57 0.97 8.81
CA GLU A 66 -23.86 0.80 8.13
C GLU A 66 -24.66 -0.37 8.74
N ALA A 67 -24.01 -1.50 9.02
CA ALA A 67 -24.62 -2.66 9.67
C ALA A 67 -25.15 -2.32 11.07
N VAL A 68 -24.35 -1.63 11.89
CA VAL A 68 -24.75 -1.21 13.25
C VAL A 68 -25.91 -0.21 13.22
N LEU A 69 -25.88 0.75 12.28
CA LEU A 69 -26.97 1.70 12.09
C LEU A 69 -28.25 1.00 11.63
N THR A 70 -28.15 0.05 10.70
CA THR A 70 -29.28 -0.75 10.21
C THR A 70 -29.89 -1.58 11.32
N GLU A 71 -29.09 -2.25 12.14
CA GLU A 71 -29.56 -3.01 13.29
C GLU A 71 -30.26 -2.11 14.32
N SER A 72 -29.68 -0.95 14.60
CA SER A 72 -30.28 0.04 15.52
C SER A 72 -31.62 0.56 14.98
N TYR A 73 -31.70 0.82 13.68
CA TYR A 73 -32.92 1.26 13.02
C TYR A 73 -34.01 0.18 13.07
N GLN A 74 -33.67 -1.08 12.78
CA GLN A 74 -34.58 -2.22 12.89
C GLN A 74 -35.11 -2.39 14.32
N LYS A 75 -34.21 -2.35 15.33
CA LYS A 75 -34.58 -2.42 16.74
C LYS A 75 -35.57 -1.31 17.12
N LEU A 76 -35.28 -0.08 16.69
CA LEU A 76 -36.15 1.05 16.95
C LEU A 76 -37.51 0.89 16.26
N MET A 77 -37.55 0.49 14.99
CA MET A 77 -38.81 0.23 14.28
C MET A 77 -39.66 -0.88 14.92
N SER A 78 -39.03 -1.90 15.51
CA SER A 78 -39.72 -3.03 16.14
C SER A 78 -40.17 -2.77 17.58
N MET A 79 -39.86 -1.60 18.14
CA MET A 79 -40.17 -1.29 19.53
C MET A 79 -41.68 -1.13 19.73
N ASP A 80 -42.23 -1.75 20.78
CA ASP A 80 -43.61 -1.48 21.18
C ASP A 80 -43.72 -0.06 21.73
N THR A 81 -44.57 0.75 21.09
CA THR A 81 -44.81 2.15 21.44
C THR A 81 -46.14 2.36 22.17
N SER A 82 -46.87 1.29 22.49
CA SER A 82 -48.21 1.34 23.10
C SER A 82 -48.22 2.07 24.45
N GLN A 83 -47.16 1.92 25.24
CA GLN A 83 -46.99 2.51 26.58
C GLN A 83 -46.20 3.84 26.57
N MET A 84 -45.80 4.35 25.40
CA MET A 84 -45.05 5.60 25.31
C MET A 84 -45.97 6.82 25.51
N THR A 85 -45.50 7.81 26.26
CA THR A 85 -46.14 9.13 26.30
C THR A 85 -45.99 9.84 24.95
N ASN A 86 -46.70 10.96 24.75
CA ASN A 86 -46.62 11.72 23.50
C ASN A 86 -45.20 12.26 23.26
N GLU A 87 -44.52 12.68 24.32
CA GLU A 87 -43.13 13.16 24.29
C GLU A 87 -42.18 12.04 23.86
N MET A 88 -42.31 10.85 24.47
CA MET A 88 -41.52 9.68 24.10
C MET A 88 -41.75 9.26 22.64
N LYS A 89 -43.00 9.32 22.15
CA LYS A 89 -43.33 9.04 20.75
C LYS A 89 -42.70 10.07 19.80
N ALA A 90 -42.68 11.34 20.18
CA ALA A 90 -42.03 12.38 19.39
C ALA A 90 -40.51 12.16 19.29
N GLU A 91 -39.84 11.85 20.40
CA GLU A 91 -38.42 11.49 20.44
C GLU A 91 -38.13 10.23 19.61
N HIS A 92 -39.00 9.20 19.72
CA HIS A 92 -38.89 7.97 18.96
C HIS A 92 -38.95 8.19 17.45
N VAL A 93 -39.94 8.96 16.98
CA VAL A 93 -40.08 9.32 15.54
C VAL A 93 -38.88 10.14 15.08
N MET A 94 -38.38 11.07 15.92
CA MET A 94 -37.18 11.84 15.62
C MET A 94 -35.95 10.95 15.48
N GLY A 95 -35.76 9.99 16.39
CA GLY A 95 -34.69 9.00 16.33
C GLY A 95 -34.74 8.16 15.06
N LEU A 96 -35.92 7.67 14.68
CA LEU A 96 -36.13 6.94 13.42
C LEU A 96 -35.76 7.79 12.20
N LYS A 97 -36.18 9.06 12.18
CA LYS A 97 -35.85 9.98 11.08
C LYS A 97 -34.34 10.20 10.98
N MET A 98 -33.67 10.46 12.09
CA MET A 98 -32.20 10.66 12.13
C MET A 98 -31.43 9.42 11.66
N LEU A 99 -31.84 8.22 12.08
CA LEU A 99 -31.21 6.97 11.66
C LEU A 99 -31.41 6.71 10.16
N ARG A 100 -32.64 6.92 9.66
CA ARG A 100 -32.95 6.82 8.24
C ARG A 100 -32.12 7.81 7.40
N GLU A 101 -32.00 9.06 7.84
CA GLU A 101 -31.18 10.06 7.15
C GLU A 101 -29.70 9.68 7.13
N LYS A 102 -29.16 9.15 8.22
CA LYS A 102 -27.78 8.65 8.24
C LYS A 102 -27.57 7.45 7.31
N LEU A 103 -28.52 6.52 7.25
CA LEU A 103 -28.44 5.36 6.35
C LEU A 103 -28.57 5.75 4.88
N LEU A 104 -29.49 6.66 4.53
CA LEU A 104 -29.71 7.09 3.15
C LEU A 104 -28.68 8.12 2.66
N GLY A 105 -28.18 8.97 3.56
CA GLY A 105 -27.12 9.94 3.25
C GLY A 105 -25.78 9.27 2.93
N ASP A 106 -25.59 8.02 3.31
CA ASP A 106 -24.44 7.21 2.92
C ASP A 106 -24.65 6.49 1.56
N ILE A 107 -25.85 6.56 0.96
CA ILE A 107 -26.19 5.94 -0.35
C ILE A 107 -26.11 6.93 -1.51
N ILE A 108 -26.26 8.24 -1.26
CA ILE A 108 -26.20 9.33 -2.26
C ILE A 108 -24.83 10.00 -2.21
#